data_AF-A0A800JM24-F1
#
_entry.id   AF-A0A800JM24-F1
#
_cell.length_a   1.000
_cell.length_b   1.000
_cell.length_c   1.000
_cell.angle_alpha   90.00
_cell.angle_beta   90.00
_cell.angle_gamma   90.00
#
_symmetry.space_group_name_H-M   'P 1'
#
loop_
_entity.id
_entity.type
_entity.pdbx_description
1 polymer ?
#
loop_
_entity_poly.entity_id
_entity_poly.type
_entity_poly.pdbx_seq_one_letter_code
_entity_poly.pdbx_strand_id
1 'polypeptide(L)' 'MLRTLAYVFTGWHPIAERELIHGPGWTEWELVRSCQPRFQGHV' A
#
# COMPACT_ATOMS: atom_id res chain seq x y z
N MET A 1 -0.88 -27.67 -21.35
CA MET A 1 -0.84 -26.20 -21.57
C MET A 1 -0.49 -25.54 -20.25
N LEU A 2 0.58 -24.73 -20.21
CA LEU A 2 0.94 -23.96 -19.01
C LEU A 2 0.24 -22.59 -19.08
N ARG A 3 -0.27 -22.11 -17.94
CA ARG A 3 -0.77 -20.73 -17.79
C ARG A 3 -0.02 -20.06 -16.66
N THR A 4 0.51 -18.88 -16.92
CA THR A 4 1.20 -18.05 -15.94
C THR A 4 0.28 -16.91 -15.52
N LEU A 5 0.21 -16.66 -14.22
CA LEU A 5 -0.57 -15.58 -13.62
C LEU A 5 0.35 -14.73 -12.74
N ALA A 6 0.00 -13.45 -12.61
CA ALA A 6 0.67 -12.51 -11.71
C ALA A 6 -0.39 -11.69 -10.95
N TYR A 7 -0.12 -11.44 -9.68
CA TYR A 7 -0.88 -10.48 -8.87
C TYR A 7 -0.06 -9.20 -8.76
N VAL A 8 -0.68 -8.07 -9.12
CA VAL A 8 -0.06 -6.76 -9.05
C VAL A 8 -0.84 -5.91 -8.07
N PHE A 9 -0.12 -5.29 -7.14
CA PHE A 9 -0.66 -4.32 -6.20
C PHE A 9 -0.19 -2.92 -6.59
N THR A 10 -1.13 -2.05 -6.94
CA THR A 10 -0.86 -0.77 -7.59
C THR A 10 -0.68 0.41 -6.63
N GLY A 11 -0.93 0.23 -5.33
CA GLY A 11 -0.97 1.33 -4.35
C GLY A 11 0.36 2.04 -4.07
N TRP A 12 1.48 1.57 -4.62
CA TRP A 12 2.80 2.19 -4.46
C TRP A 12 3.01 3.48 -5.27
N HIS A 13 2.12 3.75 -6.24
CA HIS A 13 2.05 5.02 -6.96
C HIS A 13 0.68 5.67 -6.73
N PRO A 14 0.55 6.99 -6.90
CA PRO A 14 -0.75 7.65 -6.83
C PRO A 14 -1.71 7.02 -7.85
N ILE A 15 -2.88 6.61 -7.37
CA ILE A 15 -3.96 6.08 -8.19
C ILE A 15 -5.28 6.68 -7.71
N ALA A 16 -6.21 6.89 -8.66
CA ALA A 16 -7.46 7.60 -8.40
C ALA A 16 -8.27 6.96 -7.27
N GLU A 17 -8.32 5.64 -7.22
CA GLU A 17 -9.07 4.90 -6.20
C GLU A 17 -8.57 5.19 -4.77
N ARG A 18 -7.27 5.44 -4.61
CA ARG A 18 -6.67 5.73 -3.30
C ARG A 18 -6.80 7.19 -2.93
N GLU A 19 -6.67 8.08 -3.90
CA GLU A 19 -6.86 9.51 -3.68
C GLU A 19 -8.29 9.83 -3.25
N LEU A 20 -9.29 9.08 -3.74
CA LEU A 20 -10.68 9.20 -3.31
C LEU A 20 -10.88 8.93 -1.81
N ILE A 21 -10.05 8.07 -1.21
CA ILE A 21 -10.18 7.63 0.18
C ILE A 21 -9.27 8.44 1.10
N HIS A 22 -8.04 8.69 0.67
CA HIS A 22 -6.98 9.21 1.53
C HIS A 22 -6.53 10.64 1.17
N GLY A 23 -6.98 11.18 0.05
CA GLY A 23 -6.64 12.51 -0.44
C GLY A 23 -5.58 12.53 -1.55
N PRO A 24 -5.40 13.69 -2.22
CA PRO A 24 -4.51 13.82 -3.37
C PRO A 24 -3.06 13.43 -3.08
N GLY A 25 -2.43 12.72 -4.01
CA GLY A 25 -1.03 12.30 -3.93
C GLY A 25 -0.76 11.14 -2.97
N TRP A 26 -1.80 10.55 -2.37
CA TRP A 26 -1.61 9.47 -1.40
C TRP A 26 -0.99 8.22 -2.05
N THR A 27 -0.06 7.59 -1.33
CA THR A 27 0.55 6.30 -1.69
C THR A 27 0.69 5.42 -0.46
N GLU A 28 0.82 4.11 -0.67
CA GLU A 28 1.05 3.12 0.40
C GLU A 28 2.36 3.36 1.19
N TRP A 29 3.27 4.17 0.65
CA TRP A 29 4.43 4.63 1.39
C TRP A 29 4.08 5.40 2.67
N GLU A 30 2.91 6.05 2.72
CA GLU A 30 2.44 6.69 3.95
C GLU A 30 2.27 5.67 5.09
N LEU A 31 1.75 4.47 4.81
CA LEU A 31 1.62 3.42 5.82
C LEU A 31 2.98 2.91 6.32
N VAL A 32 3.96 2.83 5.42
CA VAL A 32 5.33 2.44 5.77
C VAL A 32 5.97 3.50 6.67
N ARG A 33 5.86 4.78 6.27
CA ARG A 33 6.37 5.91 7.05
C ARG A 33 5.69 6.05 8.41
N SER A 34 4.40 5.79 8.48
CA SER A 34 3.60 5.89 9.70
C SER A 34 3.58 4.59 10.51
N CYS A 35 4.40 3.59 10.17
CA CYS A 35 4.36 2.31 10.86
C CYS A 35 4.71 2.50 12.34
N GLN A 36 3.91 1.90 13.21
CA GLN A 36 4.09 1.96 14.67
C GLN A 36 4.11 0.53 15.23
N PRO A 37 4.85 0.30 16.33
CA PRO A 37 4.75 -0.91 17.12
C PRO A 37 3.30 -1.32 17.41
N ARG A 38 2.97 -2.58 17.14
CA ARG A 38 1.60 -3.12 17.31
C ARG A 38 1.43 -4.02 18.53
N PHE A 39 2.52 -4.46 19.15
CA PHE A 39 2.51 -5.36 20.30
C PHE A 39 3.78 -5.20 21.15
N GLN A 40 3.75 -5.70 22.38
CA GLN A 40 4.86 -5.60 23.31
C GLN A 40 6.13 -6.25 22.74
N GLY A 41 7.22 -5.47 22.68
CA GLY A 41 8.51 -5.91 22.13
C GLY A 41 8.68 -5.69 20.62
N HIS A 42 7.68 -5.15 19.92
CA HIS A 42 7.84 -4.66 18.55
C HIS A 42 8.52 -3.28 18.60
N VAL A 43 9.69 -3.16 17.97
CA VAL A 43 10.44 -1.89 17.81
C VAL A 43 10.38 -1.39 16.39
#